data_AF-A0A1X7BQE2-F1
#
_entry.id   AF-A0A1X7BQE2-F1
#
_cell.length_a   1.000
_cell.length_b   1.000
_cell.length_c   1.000
_cell.angle_alpha   90.00
_cell.angle_beta   90.00
_cell.angle_gamma   90.00
#
_symmetry.space_group_name_H-M   'P 1'
#
loop_
_entity.id
_entity.type
_entity.pdbx_description
1 polymer ?
#
loop_
_entity_poly.entity_id
_entity_poly.type
_entity_poly.pdbx_seq_one_letter_code
_entity_poly.pdbx_strand_id
1 'polypeptide(L)'
;MASLGTGCNITSENFMALTISEYEERIAPTDRLTAENLSPVLLGLFGEVGSIMATSKKLHREGEAFIAYLDAVEEEFGDALWYLCALCRRVEEPLDQIISDACNGEDTISLTVASLHLAAPVAKVQKFQNLEVIDVLLKELGIKAADLLNAEVGQVGLREQIVDFTAAYLKAVQASNVPFGKVVRSNLDKATGRFIAADQSTLPRFDEKFSDDESLPDKFEIEIQERPNGKSYLRWKGVFIGDPLTDNIGDPDGYRFHDVFHFSHAAILHWSPTFRALIKHKRKSRPDVDEAQDSGRAIVIEEGLSAYIFSCAKELNFFEEQSTISFDILKTVSHFVRGYEVEQCPLYLWEKAILQGYEVFRKIKKNNGGLVVCDKVKREISYRALL
;
A
#
# COMPACT_ATOMS: atom_id res chain seq x y z
N MET A 1 -14.26 45.26 21.98
CA MET A 1 -12.88 45.04 21.49
C MET A 1 -12.69 43.55 21.34
N ALA A 2 -12.02 43.17 20.25
CA ALA A 2 -12.17 41.92 19.54
C ALA A 2 -11.81 40.65 20.32
N SER A 3 -12.59 39.60 20.07
CA SER A 3 -12.25 38.20 20.30
C SER A 3 -11.28 37.71 19.22
N LEU A 4 -10.18 37.11 19.65
CA LEU A 4 -9.26 36.28 18.86
C LEU A 4 -8.89 35.13 19.83
N GLY A 5 -8.88 33.86 19.48
CA GLY A 5 -9.13 33.17 18.23
C GLY A 5 -9.25 31.68 18.55
N THR A 6 -10.04 31.00 17.74
CA THR A 6 -10.22 29.55 17.59
C THR A 6 -9.02 28.70 18.01
N GLY A 7 -9.17 28.01 19.14
CA GLY A 7 -8.35 26.85 19.47
C GLY A 7 -8.67 25.73 18.49
N CYS A 8 -7.65 25.29 17.76
CA CYS A 8 -7.66 24.08 16.97
C CYS A 8 -7.96 22.91 17.92
N ASN A 9 -9.16 22.35 17.86
CA ASN A 9 -9.48 21.07 18.48
C ASN A 9 -8.75 19.98 17.68
N ILE A 10 -7.45 19.85 17.91
CA ILE A 10 -6.72 18.63 17.62
C ILE A 10 -7.23 17.64 18.66
N THR A 11 -8.05 16.69 18.22
CA THR A 11 -8.56 15.61 19.05
C THR A 11 -7.42 14.93 19.80
N SER A 12 -7.61 14.74 21.10
CA SER A 12 -6.66 14.20 22.07
C SER A 12 -6.32 12.71 21.88
N GLU A 13 -6.56 12.15 20.69
CA GLU A 13 -6.34 10.74 20.36
C GLU A 13 -4.98 10.48 19.70
N ASN A 14 -4.25 11.51 19.27
CA ASN A 14 -3.13 11.36 18.33
C ASN A 14 -1.74 11.10 18.93
N PHE A 15 -1.64 10.67 20.19
CA PHE A 15 -0.35 10.45 20.88
C PHE A 15 -0.26 9.17 21.72
N MET A 16 -1.11 8.15 21.49
CA MET A 16 -0.82 6.84 22.08
C MET A 16 0.43 6.25 21.41
N ALA A 17 1.44 5.94 22.21
CA ALA A 17 2.61 5.22 21.76
C ALA A 17 2.19 3.77 21.49
N LEU A 18 2.32 3.33 20.23
CA LEU A 18 2.16 1.94 19.84
C LEU A 18 3.28 1.13 20.51
N THR A 19 2.90 0.16 21.33
CA THR A 19 3.84 -0.78 21.95
C THR A 19 4.30 -1.83 20.94
N ILE A 20 5.44 -2.48 21.19
CA ILE A 20 5.93 -3.56 20.34
C ILE A 20 4.97 -4.75 20.37
N SER A 21 4.44 -5.11 21.55
CA SER A 21 3.45 -6.18 21.66
C SER A 21 2.17 -5.90 20.87
N GLU A 22 1.64 -4.66 20.92
CA GLU A 22 0.50 -4.28 20.07
C GLU A 22 0.83 -4.36 18.58
N TYR A 23 2.06 -4.01 18.19
CA TYR A 23 2.53 -4.20 16.81
C TYR A 23 2.55 -5.69 16.44
N GLU A 24 3.12 -6.57 17.28
CA GLU A 24 3.18 -8.02 17.06
C GLU A 24 1.78 -8.63 16.86
N GLU A 25 0.82 -8.27 17.72
CA GLU A 25 -0.55 -8.75 17.64
C GLU A 25 -1.25 -8.30 16.34
N ARG A 26 -1.10 -7.03 15.98
CA ARG A 26 -1.78 -6.45 14.81
C ARG A 26 -1.14 -6.83 13.48
N ILE A 27 0.17 -7.10 13.47
CA ILE A 27 0.90 -7.47 12.26
C ILE A 27 0.77 -8.97 11.95
N ALA A 28 0.56 -9.83 12.95
CA ALA A 28 0.50 -11.27 12.78
C ALA A 28 -0.44 -11.78 11.66
N PRO A 29 -1.68 -11.23 11.47
CA PRO A 29 -2.58 -11.68 10.40
C PRO A 29 -2.07 -11.38 8.97
N THR A 30 -1.04 -10.56 8.84
CA THR A 30 -0.42 -10.23 7.54
C THR A 30 0.61 -11.29 7.11
N ASP A 31 1.06 -12.15 8.02
CA ASP A 31 1.98 -13.26 7.73
C ASP A 31 1.24 -14.39 7.03
N ARG A 32 1.46 -14.50 5.71
CA ARG A 32 0.91 -15.58 4.87
C ARG A 32 1.94 -16.68 4.59
N LEU A 33 3.14 -16.59 5.17
CA LEU A 33 4.20 -17.58 4.97
C LEU A 33 3.96 -18.78 5.89
N THR A 34 4.44 -19.97 5.50
CA THR A 34 4.28 -21.18 6.30
C THR A 34 5.09 -21.09 7.60
N ALA A 35 4.55 -21.61 8.70
CA ALA A 35 5.21 -21.56 10.01
C ALA A 35 6.39 -22.53 10.12
N GLU A 36 6.37 -23.62 9.35
CA GLU A 36 7.30 -24.75 9.46
C GLU A 36 8.66 -24.51 8.80
N ASN A 37 8.79 -23.48 7.96
CA ASN A 37 10.00 -23.20 7.19
C ASN A 37 10.52 -21.78 7.45
N LEU A 38 11.75 -21.67 7.94
CA LEU A 38 12.43 -20.39 8.15
C LEU A 38 12.93 -19.76 6.84
N SER A 39 13.23 -20.56 5.80
CA SER A 39 13.91 -20.09 4.60
C SER A 39 13.24 -18.89 3.92
N PRO A 40 11.90 -18.85 3.70
CA PRO A 40 11.26 -17.67 3.11
C PRO A 40 11.44 -16.40 3.96
N VAL A 41 11.40 -16.54 5.28
CA VAL A 41 11.58 -15.43 6.23
C VAL A 41 13.02 -14.96 6.26
N LEU A 42 13.99 -15.88 6.30
CA LEU A 42 15.41 -15.56 6.36
C LEU A 42 15.90 -14.92 5.05
N LEU A 43 15.47 -15.46 3.90
CA LEU A 43 15.78 -14.87 2.59
C LEU A 43 15.14 -13.49 2.43
N GLY A 44 13.91 -13.32 2.91
CA GLY A 44 13.24 -12.02 2.96
C GLY A 44 13.98 -11.01 3.82
N LEU A 45 14.27 -11.35 5.08
CA LEU A 45 15.03 -10.50 6.01
C LEU A 45 16.37 -10.05 5.42
N PHE A 46 17.12 -11.00 4.84
CA PHE A 46 18.39 -10.71 4.20
C PHE A 46 18.24 -9.79 2.98
N GLY A 47 17.20 -10.01 2.17
CA GLY A 47 16.85 -9.15 1.04
C GLY A 47 16.58 -7.71 1.46
N GLU A 48 15.73 -7.51 2.48
CA GLU A 48 15.40 -6.17 2.98
C GLU A 48 16.62 -5.48 3.60
N VAL A 49 17.48 -6.21 4.30
CA VAL A 49 18.77 -5.65 4.77
C VAL A 49 19.63 -5.19 3.60
N GLY A 50 19.68 -5.96 2.50
CA GLY A 50 20.32 -5.54 1.27
C GLY A 50 19.73 -4.25 0.69
N SER A 51 18.40 -4.10 0.73
CA SER A 51 17.68 -2.89 0.32
C SER A 51 17.98 -1.69 1.22
N ILE A 52 18.02 -1.86 2.55
CA ILE A 52 18.44 -0.82 3.51
C ILE A 52 19.86 -0.33 3.16
N MET A 53 20.80 -1.25 2.92
CA MET A 53 22.17 -0.90 2.56
C MET A 53 22.23 -0.14 1.22
N ALA A 54 21.45 -0.57 0.22
CA ALA A 54 21.41 0.05 -1.09
C ALA A 54 20.81 1.47 -1.04
N THR A 55 19.72 1.68 -0.31
CA THR A 55 19.06 2.99 -0.13
C THR A 55 19.91 3.94 0.70
N SER A 56 20.48 3.47 1.81
CA SER A 56 21.35 4.27 2.67
C SER A 56 22.63 4.73 1.97
N LYS A 57 23.20 3.91 1.09
CA LYS A 57 24.35 4.30 0.25
C LYS A 57 24.00 5.41 -0.74
N LYS A 58 22.78 5.41 -1.29
CA LYS A 58 22.31 6.47 -2.20
C LYS A 58 22.12 7.78 -1.44
N LEU A 59 21.53 7.71 -0.24
CA LEU A 59 21.39 8.87 0.67
C LEU A 59 22.73 9.56 0.94
N HIS A 60 23.79 8.80 1.20
CA HIS A 60 25.12 9.35 1.47
C HIS A 60 25.81 9.96 0.23
N ARG A 61 25.45 9.50 -0.98
CA ARG A 61 26.06 9.96 -2.24
C ARG A 61 25.37 11.17 -2.85
N GLU A 62 24.04 11.27 -2.73
CA GLU A 62 23.23 12.17 -3.56
C GLU A 62 22.66 13.40 -2.84
N GLY A 63 22.91 13.56 -1.53
CA GLY A 63 22.63 14.81 -0.82
C GLY A 63 21.18 15.31 -0.92
N GLU A 64 20.93 16.33 -1.75
CA GLU A 64 19.71 17.15 -1.82
C GLU A 64 18.41 16.42 -2.24
N ALA A 65 18.48 15.17 -2.74
CA ALA A 65 17.29 14.31 -2.93
C ALA A 65 16.76 13.69 -1.60
N PHE A 66 17.14 14.30 -0.48
CA PHE A 66 17.05 13.86 0.91
C PHE A 66 15.69 13.31 1.36
N ILE A 67 14.57 13.92 0.93
CA ILE A 67 13.25 13.57 1.47
C ILE A 67 12.75 12.23 0.93
N ALA A 68 12.89 11.97 -0.37
CA ALA A 68 12.45 10.71 -0.96
C ALA A 68 13.27 9.53 -0.43
N TYR A 69 14.53 9.76 -0.08
CA TYR A 69 15.40 8.74 0.49
C TYR A 69 15.08 8.41 1.94
N LEU A 70 14.63 9.37 2.76
CA LEU A 70 14.19 9.07 4.13
C LEU A 70 12.94 8.19 4.15
N ASP A 71 11.95 8.47 3.29
CA ASP A 71 10.75 7.64 3.16
C ASP A 71 11.11 6.23 2.68
N ALA A 72 12.05 6.11 1.72
CA ALA A 72 12.52 4.81 1.25
C ALA A 72 13.26 4.03 2.34
N VAL A 73 14.21 4.66 3.04
CA VAL A 73 14.97 4.00 4.14
C VAL A 73 14.02 3.56 5.26
N GLU A 74 13.04 4.39 5.61
CA GLU A 74 11.99 4.02 6.57
C GLU A 74 11.19 2.79 6.12
N GLU A 75 10.81 2.72 4.83
CA GLU A 75 10.09 1.59 4.27
C GLU A 75 10.91 0.29 4.38
N GLU A 76 12.19 0.33 3.98
CA GLU A 76 13.06 -0.85 4.02
C GLU A 76 13.32 -1.31 5.47
N PHE A 77 13.50 -0.39 6.42
CA PHE A 77 13.58 -0.74 7.84
C PHE A 77 12.29 -1.37 8.36
N GLY A 78 11.14 -0.92 7.86
CA GLY A 78 9.83 -1.46 8.20
C GLY A 78 9.67 -2.90 7.72
N ASP A 79 10.06 -3.17 6.47
CA ASP A 79 9.97 -4.50 5.88
C ASP A 79 10.92 -5.49 6.56
N ALA A 80 12.14 -5.05 6.92
CA ALA A 80 13.05 -5.85 7.75
C ALA A 80 12.46 -6.13 9.15
N LEU A 81 11.79 -5.17 9.79
CA LEU A 81 11.10 -5.38 11.06
C LEU A 81 9.98 -6.43 10.93
N TRP A 82 9.24 -6.41 9.83
CA TRP A 82 8.18 -7.38 9.55
C TRP A 82 8.74 -8.80 9.50
N TYR A 83 9.85 -9.02 8.78
CA TYR A 83 10.51 -10.32 8.71
C TYR A 83 11.15 -10.73 10.04
N LEU A 84 11.73 -9.79 10.80
CA LEU A 84 12.22 -10.06 12.16
C LEU A 84 11.08 -10.54 13.07
N CYS A 85 9.93 -9.87 13.02
CA CYS A 85 8.74 -10.28 13.77
C CYS A 85 8.24 -11.66 13.31
N ALA A 86 8.27 -11.94 12.00
CA ALA A 86 7.94 -13.26 11.43
C ALA A 86 8.90 -14.37 11.86
N LEU A 87 10.18 -14.05 12.02
CA LEU A 87 11.19 -14.98 12.53
C LEU A 87 10.93 -15.27 14.02
N CYS A 88 10.73 -14.23 14.82
CA CYS A 88 10.40 -14.31 16.25
C CYS A 88 9.18 -15.24 16.50
N ARG A 89 8.12 -15.08 15.70
CA ARG A 89 6.93 -15.97 15.77
C ARG A 89 7.24 -17.45 15.54
N ARG A 90 8.15 -17.78 14.61
CA ARG A 90 8.50 -19.17 14.26
C ARG A 90 9.42 -19.83 15.28
N VAL A 91 10.16 -19.04 16.05
CA VAL A 91 11.01 -19.51 17.15
C VAL A 91 10.33 -19.38 18.52
N GLU A 92 9.07 -18.96 18.55
CA GLU A 92 8.27 -18.75 19.77
C GLU A 92 8.87 -17.76 20.79
N GLU A 93 9.63 -16.77 20.30
CA GLU A 93 10.20 -15.70 21.13
C GLU A 93 9.43 -14.38 20.88
N PRO A 94 8.92 -13.70 21.93
CA PRO A 94 8.28 -12.40 21.77
C PRO A 94 9.27 -11.33 21.28
N LEU A 95 8.91 -10.57 20.25
CA LEU A 95 9.75 -9.49 19.71
C LEU A 95 10.05 -8.41 20.75
N ASP A 96 9.08 -8.08 21.62
CA ASP A 96 9.29 -7.13 22.72
C ASP A 96 10.45 -7.55 23.63
N GLN A 97 10.55 -8.86 23.95
CA GLN A 97 11.64 -9.39 24.77
C GLN A 97 12.97 -9.37 24.01
N ILE A 98 12.97 -9.73 22.72
CA ILE A 98 14.16 -9.68 21.86
C ILE A 98 14.71 -8.25 21.75
N ILE A 99 13.83 -7.25 21.55
CA ILE A 99 14.21 -5.83 21.50
C ILE A 99 14.74 -5.35 22.85
N SER A 100 14.10 -5.75 23.96
CA SER A 100 14.56 -5.44 25.31
C SER A 100 15.97 -5.99 25.55
N ASP A 101 16.22 -7.25 25.19
CA ASP A 101 17.53 -7.89 25.35
C ASP A 101 18.60 -7.24 24.46
N ALA A 102 18.24 -6.90 23.22
CA ALA A 102 19.12 -6.20 22.28
C ALA A 102 19.55 -4.81 22.78
N CYS A 103 18.78 -4.20 23.69
CA CYS A 103 19.08 -2.91 24.30
C CYS A 103 19.78 -3.03 25.68
N ASN A 104 20.14 -4.22 26.14
CA ASN A 104 20.79 -4.42 27.45
C ASN A 104 22.34 -4.46 27.37
N GLY A 105 22.93 -4.01 26.26
CA GLY A 105 24.38 -3.97 26.05
C GLY A 105 25.10 -2.87 26.84
N GLU A 106 26.42 -3.03 27.02
CA GLU A 106 27.29 -2.06 27.73
C GLU A 106 27.32 -0.66 27.06
N ASP A 107 27.04 -0.61 25.75
CA ASP A 107 27.00 0.61 24.93
C ASP A 107 25.63 1.31 24.94
N THR A 108 24.68 0.84 25.76
CA THR A 108 23.32 1.38 25.83
C THR A 108 23.09 2.17 27.11
N ILE A 109 22.56 3.39 26.98
CA ILE A 109 22.14 4.21 28.12
C ILE A 109 20.62 4.21 28.22
N SER A 110 20.14 3.92 29.42
CA SER A 110 18.73 4.03 29.78
C SER A 110 18.43 5.40 30.38
N LEU A 111 17.58 6.17 29.72
CA LEU A 111 17.10 7.47 30.17
C LEU A 111 15.67 7.34 30.69
N THR A 112 15.38 7.92 31.85
CA THR A 112 13.99 8.03 32.33
C THR A 112 13.40 9.34 31.81
N VAL A 113 12.27 9.25 31.09
CA VAL A 113 11.57 10.41 30.53
C VAL A 113 10.18 10.53 31.15
N ALA A 114 9.70 11.77 31.32
CA ALA A 114 8.33 12.03 31.69
C ALA A 114 7.40 11.62 30.54
N SER A 115 6.43 10.76 30.84
CA SER A 115 5.53 10.20 29.83
C SER A 115 4.20 10.96 29.81
N LEU A 116 3.58 11.04 28.63
CA LEU A 116 2.24 11.61 28.44
C LEU A 116 1.12 10.60 28.71
N HIS A 117 1.46 9.34 28.98
CA HIS A 117 0.49 8.28 29.23
C HIS A 117 -0.11 8.39 30.64
N LEU A 118 -1.44 8.48 30.74
CA LEU A 118 -2.15 8.71 32.01
C LEU A 118 -1.84 7.68 33.10
N ALA A 119 -1.63 6.42 32.72
CA ALA A 119 -1.33 5.32 33.66
C ALA A 119 0.15 4.95 33.74
N ALA A 120 1.02 5.60 32.97
CA ALA A 120 2.46 5.32 32.96
C ALA A 120 3.21 6.67 33.04
N PRO A 121 3.46 7.19 34.26
CA PRO A 121 3.97 8.55 34.46
C PRO A 121 5.40 8.74 33.96
N VAL A 122 6.16 7.66 33.82
CA VAL A 122 7.51 7.65 33.26
C VAL A 122 7.65 6.57 32.20
N ALA A 123 8.54 6.79 31.25
CA ALA A 123 9.01 5.77 30.30
C ALA A 123 10.53 5.65 30.38
N LYS A 124 11.07 4.47 30.07
CA LYS A 124 12.50 4.27 29.86
C LYS A 124 12.80 4.30 28.37
N VAL A 125 13.70 5.16 27.95
CA VAL A 125 14.19 5.26 26.57
C VAL A 125 15.60 4.73 26.53
N GLN A 126 15.86 3.80 25.63
CA GLN A 126 17.18 3.25 25.38
C GLN A 126 17.84 4.03 24.25
N LYS A 127 19.12 4.39 24.43
CA LYS A 127 19.92 5.07 23.42
C LYS A 127 21.29 4.40 23.31
N PHE A 128 21.66 4.00 22.10
CA PHE A 128 23.01 3.52 21.80
C PHE A 128 23.99 4.70 21.81
N GLN A 129 25.09 4.59 22.55
CA GLN A 129 26.14 5.60 22.60
C GLN A 129 27.33 5.23 21.72
N ASN A 130 28.17 6.23 21.42
CA ASN A 130 29.41 6.09 20.65
C ASN A 130 29.20 5.31 19.33
N LEU A 131 28.09 5.58 18.64
CA LEU A 131 27.79 4.94 17.37
C LEU A 131 28.90 5.20 16.36
N GLU A 132 29.34 4.12 15.72
CA GLU A 132 30.22 4.17 14.56
C GLU A 132 29.54 4.89 13.37
N VAL A 133 30.34 5.22 12.36
CA VAL A 133 29.78 5.76 11.10
C VAL A 133 28.81 4.77 10.48
N ILE A 134 27.74 5.29 9.88
CA ILE A 134 26.61 4.49 9.36
C ILE A 134 27.05 3.33 8.45
N ASP A 135 28.09 3.53 7.62
CA ASP A 135 28.64 2.49 6.74
C ASP A 135 29.17 1.26 7.49
N VAL A 136 29.72 1.45 8.70
CA VAL A 136 30.21 0.35 9.55
C VAL A 136 29.02 -0.40 10.14
N LEU A 137 28.03 0.32 10.66
CA LEU A 137 26.81 -0.25 11.25
C LEU A 137 25.99 -1.04 10.21
N LEU A 138 25.89 -0.53 8.98
CA LEU A 138 25.21 -1.23 7.88
C LEU A 138 25.93 -2.50 7.45
N LYS A 139 27.27 -2.51 7.47
CA LYS A 139 28.05 -3.74 7.22
C LYS A 139 27.84 -4.76 8.33
N GLU A 140 27.84 -4.33 9.58
CA GLU A 140 27.55 -5.19 10.73
C GLU A 140 26.15 -5.80 10.62
N LEU A 141 25.13 -4.98 10.32
CA LEU A 141 23.76 -5.44 10.07
C LEU A 141 23.71 -6.51 8.96
N GLY A 142 24.41 -6.28 7.84
CA GLY A 142 24.51 -7.25 6.74
C GLY A 142 25.17 -8.57 7.15
N ILE A 143 26.23 -8.53 7.97
CA ILE A 143 26.89 -9.73 8.50
C ILE A 143 25.93 -10.50 9.41
N LYS A 144 25.27 -9.83 10.35
CA LYS A 144 24.30 -10.46 11.25
C LYS A 144 23.11 -11.06 10.50
N ALA A 145 22.65 -10.41 9.43
CA ALA A 145 21.62 -10.97 8.55
C ALA A 145 22.12 -12.23 7.83
N ALA A 146 23.37 -12.24 7.35
CA ALA A 146 23.98 -13.38 6.68
C ALA A 146 24.14 -14.59 7.62
N ASP A 147 24.54 -14.34 8.88
CA ASP A 147 24.70 -15.40 9.89
C ASP A 147 23.39 -16.13 10.14
N LEU A 148 22.25 -15.43 10.08
CA LEU A 148 20.91 -16.01 10.23
C LEU A 148 20.47 -16.86 9.03
N LEU A 149 21.07 -16.76 7.84
CA LEU A 149 20.61 -17.51 6.65
C LEU A 149 20.71 -19.04 6.81
N ASN A 150 21.60 -19.51 7.68
CA ASN A 150 21.77 -20.94 7.97
C ASN A 150 20.99 -21.39 9.21
N ALA A 151 20.12 -20.53 9.77
CA ALA A 151 19.38 -20.83 10.99
C ALA A 151 18.32 -21.92 10.78
N GLU A 152 18.25 -22.85 11.74
CA GLU A 152 17.20 -23.87 11.82
C GLU A 152 16.41 -23.77 13.13
N VAL A 153 15.12 -24.12 13.10
CA VAL A 153 14.28 -24.14 14.31
C VAL A 153 14.85 -25.13 15.32
N GLY A 154 14.99 -24.71 16.58
CA GLY A 154 15.57 -25.52 17.65
C GLY A 154 17.10 -25.57 17.68
N GLN A 155 17.78 -24.85 16.77
CA GLN A 155 19.23 -24.67 16.83
C GLN A 155 19.65 -23.95 18.12
N VAL A 156 20.64 -24.52 18.82
CA VAL A 156 21.25 -23.90 19.99
C VAL A 156 21.89 -22.56 19.60
N GLY A 157 21.56 -21.49 20.34
CA GLY A 157 22.10 -20.15 20.11
C GLY A 157 21.36 -19.31 19.07
N LEU A 158 20.29 -19.82 18.43
CA LEU A 158 19.51 -19.03 17.46
C LEU A 158 18.92 -17.77 18.09
N ARG A 159 18.39 -17.87 19.31
CA ARG A 159 17.87 -16.72 20.05
C ARG A 159 18.92 -15.62 20.21
N GLU A 160 20.15 -15.98 20.56
CA GLU A 160 21.27 -15.06 20.74
C GLU A 160 21.64 -14.38 19.41
N GLN A 161 21.64 -15.13 18.30
CA GLN A 161 21.83 -14.57 16.95
C GLN A 161 20.75 -13.57 16.57
N ILE A 162 19.48 -13.84 16.93
CA ILE A 162 18.37 -12.93 16.68
C ILE A 162 18.51 -11.64 17.52
N VAL A 163 18.93 -11.76 18.79
CA VAL A 163 19.21 -10.60 19.65
C VAL A 163 20.36 -9.75 19.08
N ASP A 164 21.45 -10.39 18.66
CA ASP A 164 22.60 -9.72 18.02
C ASP A 164 22.19 -8.97 16.76
N PHE A 165 21.40 -9.62 15.89
CA PHE A 165 20.85 -8.99 14.70
C PHE A 165 19.96 -7.79 15.05
N THR A 166 19.09 -7.94 16.06
CA THR A 166 18.18 -6.89 16.49
C THR A 166 18.94 -5.68 17.04
N ALA A 167 20.03 -5.90 17.78
CA ALA A 167 20.90 -4.83 18.25
C ALA A 167 21.55 -4.07 17.09
N ALA A 168 22.10 -4.78 16.10
CA ALA A 168 22.67 -4.18 14.90
C ALA A 168 21.61 -3.39 14.10
N TYR A 169 20.39 -3.93 13.99
CA TYR A 169 19.25 -3.29 13.34
C TYR A 169 18.89 -1.96 14.02
N LEU A 170 18.71 -1.95 15.35
CA LEU A 170 18.34 -0.74 16.08
C LEU A 170 19.44 0.33 16.06
N LYS A 171 20.72 -0.07 16.10
CA LYS A 171 21.85 0.84 15.88
C LYS A 171 21.81 1.49 14.50
N ALA A 172 21.52 0.72 13.45
CA ALA A 172 21.37 1.23 12.09
C ALA A 172 20.17 2.17 11.93
N VAL A 173 19.03 1.88 12.59
CA VAL A 173 17.87 2.79 12.63
C VAL A 173 18.27 4.11 13.31
N GLN A 174 18.92 4.06 14.47
CA GLN A 174 19.35 5.25 15.21
C GLN A 174 20.33 6.10 14.38
N ALA A 175 21.29 5.47 13.69
CA ALA A 175 22.27 6.15 12.83
C ALA A 175 21.65 6.77 11.57
N SER A 176 20.56 6.19 11.07
CA SER A 176 19.83 6.67 9.88
C SER A 176 18.97 7.90 10.14
N ASN A 177 18.84 8.35 11.40
CA ASN A 177 18.00 9.47 11.80
C ASN A 177 16.50 9.30 11.44
N VAL A 178 16.05 8.07 11.26
CA VAL A 178 14.63 7.74 11.07
C VAL A 178 14.01 7.44 12.43
N PRO A 179 12.89 8.09 12.82
CA PRO A 179 12.21 7.75 14.06
C PRO A 179 11.69 6.32 14.02
N PHE A 180 12.16 5.45 14.93
CA PHE A 180 11.71 4.05 14.96
C PHE A 180 10.19 3.91 15.13
N GLY A 181 9.56 4.78 15.92
CA GLY A 181 8.10 4.81 16.04
C GLY A 181 7.37 5.10 14.71
N LYS A 182 8.02 5.81 13.76
CA LYS A 182 7.48 6.01 12.41
C LYS A 182 7.65 4.74 11.57
N VAL A 183 8.82 4.08 11.62
CA VAL A 183 9.07 2.77 10.99
C VAL A 183 7.99 1.74 11.37
N VAL A 184 7.73 1.58 12.67
CA VAL A 184 6.75 0.62 13.19
C VAL A 184 5.34 0.93 12.67
N ARG A 185 4.90 2.20 12.74
CA ARG A 185 3.55 2.61 12.32
C ARG A 185 3.38 2.49 10.80
N SER A 186 4.31 3.03 10.02
CA SER A 186 4.24 3.00 8.56
C SER A 186 4.24 1.56 8.03
N ASN A 187 5.05 0.66 8.60
CA ASN A 187 5.01 -0.76 8.24
C ASN A 187 3.66 -1.40 8.62
N LEU A 188 3.15 -1.12 9.82
CA LEU A 188 1.86 -1.65 10.26
C LEU A 188 0.72 -1.21 9.33
N ASP A 189 0.63 0.08 9.01
CA ASP A 189 -0.40 0.63 8.14
C ASP A 189 -0.29 0.06 6.71
N LYS A 190 0.95 -0.05 6.18
CA LYS A 190 1.23 -0.65 4.87
C LYS A 190 0.81 -2.13 4.81
N ALA A 191 1.29 -2.95 5.74
CA ALA A 191 1.06 -4.38 5.72
C ALA A 191 -0.41 -4.72 5.98
N THR A 192 -1.04 -4.05 6.95
CA THR A 192 -2.47 -4.26 7.23
C THR A 192 -3.34 -3.76 6.07
N GLY A 193 -3.03 -2.59 5.50
CA GLY A 193 -3.72 -2.06 4.31
C GLY A 193 -3.59 -2.93 3.05
N ARG A 194 -2.61 -3.83 3.01
CA ARG A 194 -2.42 -4.80 1.92
C ARG A 194 -3.13 -6.13 2.15
N PHE A 195 -3.06 -6.65 3.38
CA PHE A 195 -3.41 -8.06 3.66
C PHE A 195 -4.67 -8.24 4.51
N ILE A 196 -5.20 -7.18 5.10
CA ILE A 196 -6.37 -7.19 5.96
C ILE A 196 -7.46 -6.35 5.31
N ALA A 197 -8.61 -6.96 5.05
CA ALA A 197 -9.78 -6.23 4.59
C ALA A 197 -10.30 -5.35 5.74
N ALA A 198 -10.31 -4.03 5.53
CA ALA A 198 -10.92 -3.10 6.45
C ALA A 198 -12.46 -3.22 6.43
N ASP A 199 -13.10 -2.76 7.51
CA ASP A 199 -14.56 -2.61 7.52
C ASP A 199 -14.98 -1.63 6.41
N GLN A 200 -15.98 -1.99 5.61
CA GLN A 200 -16.51 -1.15 4.55
C GLN A 200 -16.97 0.22 5.05
N SER A 201 -17.41 0.30 6.32
CA SER A 201 -17.82 1.56 6.95
C SER A 201 -16.67 2.56 7.14
N THR A 202 -15.43 2.05 7.25
CA THR A 202 -14.21 2.85 7.43
C THR A 202 -13.54 3.25 6.12
N LEU A 203 -13.96 2.67 4.99
CA LEU A 203 -13.35 2.94 3.69
C LEU A 203 -13.73 4.33 3.17
N PRO A 204 -12.80 5.05 2.53
CA PRO A 204 -13.04 6.41 2.08
C PRO A 204 -14.13 6.47 1.00
N ARG A 205 -14.94 7.51 1.06
CA ARG A 205 -15.95 7.89 0.07
C ARG A 205 -15.75 9.36 -0.26
N PHE A 206 -15.68 9.70 -1.55
CA PHE A 206 -15.16 11.00 -1.97
C PHE A 206 -16.24 12.01 -2.40
N ASP A 207 -17.49 11.58 -2.52
CA ASP A 207 -18.56 12.39 -3.10
C ASP A 207 -19.86 12.47 -2.30
N GLU A 208 -19.89 12.00 -1.05
CA GLU A 208 -21.11 11.96 -0.22
C GLU A 208 -21.74 13.33 0.05
N LYS A 209 -20.96 14.41 -0.08
CA LYS A 209 -21.40 15.79 0.18
C LYS A 209 -21.84 16.53 -1.09
N PHE A 210 -21.77 15.88 -2.23
CA PHE A 210 -22.12 16.45 -3.53
C PHE A 210 -23.54 16.05 -3.94
N SER A 211 -24.13 16.78 -4.88
CA SER A 211 -25.45 16.48 -5.41
C SER A 211 -25.44 15.21 -6.27
N ASP A 212 -26.62 14.65 -6.55
CA ASP A 212 -26.78 13.42 -7.33
C ASP A 212 -26.13 13.50 -8.74
N ASP A 213 -26.09 14.70 -9.33
CA ASP A 213 -25.47 14.97 -10.64
C ASP A 213 -23.94 15.19 -10.59
N GLU A 214 -23.35 15.26 -9.39
CA GLU A 214 -21.90 15.36 -9.16
C GLU A 214 -21.35 14.17 -8.36
N SER A 215 -22.21 13.26 -7.92
CA SER A 215 -21.85 12.00 -7.30
C SER A 215 -21.81 10.86 -8.34
N LEU A 216 -20.95 9.88 -8.10
CA LEU A 216 -20.98 8.62 -8.84
C LEU A 216 -22.22 7.82 -8.43
N PRO A 217 -23.00 7.28 -9.38
CA PRO A 217 -24.21 6.52 -9.06
C PRO A 217 -23.91 5.31 -8.18
N ASP A 218 -24.78 5.04 -7.21
CA ASP A 218 -24.65 3.86 -6.34
C ASP A 218 -24.70 2.55 -7.12
N LYS A 219 -25.49 2.51 -8.19
CA LYS A 219 -25.58 1.39 -9.12
C LYS A 219 -25.66 1.91 -10.55
N PHE A 220 -24.89 1.30 -11.44
CA PHE A 220 -24.95 1.61 -12.86
C PHE A 220 -24.63 0.36 -13.69
N GLU A 221 -25.22 0.28 -14.88
CA GLU A 221 -25.01 -0.80 -15.83
C GLU A 221 -24.60 -0.20 -17.18
N ILE A 222 -23.40 -0.53 -17.65
CA ILE A 222 -22.88 -0.09 -18.95
C ILE A 222 -22.91 -1.25 -19.92
N GLU A 223 -23.63 -1.09 -21.01
CA GLU A 223 -23.62 -2.03 -22.11
C GLU A 223 -22.45 -1.73 -23.03
N ILE A 224 -21.67 -2.76 -23.32
CA ILE A 224 -20.55 -2.73 -24.25
C ILE A 224 -20.93 -3.60 -25.44
N GLN A 225 -20.86 -3.04 -26.64
CA GLN A 225 -21.14 -3.78 -27.87
C GLN A 225 -20.09 -3.49 -28.92
N GLU A 226 -19.43 -4.54 -29.42
CA GLU A 226 -18.65 -4.46 -30.66
C GLU A 226 -19.59 -4.47 -31.87
N ARG A 227 -19.40 -3.53 -32.79
CA ARG A 227 -20.15 -3.49 -34.06
C ARG A 227 -19.34 -4.11 -35.20
N PRO A 228 -19.96 -4.42 -36.35
CA PRO A 228 -19.26 -5.00 -37.52
C PRO A 228 -18.07 -4.18 -38.05
N ASN A 229 -17.97 -2.90 -37.67
CA ASN A 229 -16.81 -2.05 -38.01
C ASN A 229 -15.61 -2.26 -37.07
N GLY A 230 -15.65 -3.24 -36.17
CA GLY A 230 -14.59 -3.57 -35.21
C GLY A 230 -14.47 -2.59 -34.05
N LYS A 231 -15.37 -1.60 -33.93
CA LYS A 231 -15.34 -0.62 -32.85
C LYS A 231 -16.26 -1.04 -31.70
N SER A 232 -15.79 -0.80 -30.48
CA SER A 232 -16.56 -0.95 -29.25
C SER A 232 -17.35 0.32 -28.96
N TYR A 233 -18.63 0.18 -28.60
CA TYR A 233 -19.52 1.28 -28.23
C TYR A 233 -20.06 1.05 -26.83
N LEU A 234 -20.13 2.13 -26.06
CA LEU A 234 -20.76 2.12 -24.74
C LEU A 234 -22.18 2.68 -24.81
N ARG A 235 -23.09 2.05 -24.08
CA ARG A 235 -24.47 2.52 -23.91
C ARG A 235 -24.86 2.49 -22.44
N TRP A 236 -25.40 3.60 -21.96
CA TRP A 236 -25.93 3.71 -20.60
C TRP A 236 -27.37 4.22 -20.65
N LYS A 237 -28.29 3.49 -20.01
CA LYS A 237 -29.73 3.78 -20.04
C LYS A 237 -30.28 3.98 -21.47
N GLY A 238 -29.77 3.19 -22.43
CA GLY A 238 -30.17 3.27 -23.84
C GLY A 238 -29.50 4.36 -24.67
N VAL A 239 -28.64 5.20 -24.09
CA VAL A 239 -27.96 6.31 -24.79
C VAL A 239 -26.48 6.00 -24.98
N PHE A 240 -25.93 6.29 -26.17
CA PHE A 240 -24.49 6.16 -26.41
C PHE A 240 -23.69 7.19 -25.61
N ILE A 241 -22.63 6.73 -24.96
CA ILE A 241 -21.71 7.58 -24.20
C ILE A 241 -20.28 7.36 -24.69
N GLY A 242 -19.48 8.42 -24.65
CA GLY A 242 -18.08 8.38 -25.10
C GLY A 242 -17.91 8.22 -26.61
N ASP A 243 -16.65 8.12 -27.02
CA ASP A 243 -16.28 7.88 -28.40
C ASP A 243 -16.09 6.37 -28.68
N PRO A 244 -16.40 5.88 -29.89
CA PRO A 244 -16.19 4.47 -30.22
C PRO A 244 -14.71 4.08 -30.18
N LEU A 245 -14.39 2.99 -29.49
CA LEU A 245 -13.02 2.57 -29.20
C LEU A 245 -12.51 1.45 -30.14
N THR A 246 -11.21 1.45 -30.37
CA THR A 246 -10.43 0.44 -31.11
C THR A 246 -9.19 0.08 -30.32
N ASP A 247 -8.52 -1.03 -30.67
CA ASP A 247 -7.30 -1.45 -29.96
C ASP A 247 -6.12 -0.53 -30.22
N ASN A 248 -6.15 0.25 -31.31
CA ASN A 248 -5.13 1.25 -31.67
C ASN A 248 -3.68 0.70 -31.72
N ILE A 249 -3.52 -0.58 -32.07
CA ILE A 249 -2.23 -1.26 -32.21
C ILE A 249 -2.28 -2.27 -33.39
N GLY A 250 -1.12 -2.73 -33.84
CA GLY A 250 -0.99 -3.68 -34.96
C GLY A 250 -1.61 -5.05 -34.69
N ASP A 251 -1.30 -5.65 -33.54
CA ASP A 251 -1.85 -6.95 -33.11
C ASP A 251 -2.97 -6.74 -32.08
N PRO A 252 -4.25 -6.94 -32.44
CA PRO A 252 -5.38 -6.66 -31.56
C PRO A 252 -5.32 -7.44 -30.24
N ASP A 253 -5.20 -6.75 -29.12
CA ASP A 253 -5.10 -7.32 -27.78
C ASP A 253 -6.37 -7.15 -26.93
N GLY A 254 -7.39 -6.49 -27.48
CA GLY A 254 -8.69 -6.23 -26.85
C GLY A 254 -8.74 -4.94 -26.03
N TYR A 255 -7.73 -4.06 -26.11
CA TYR A 255 -7.72 -2.79 -25.39
C TYR A 255 -8.93 -1.89 -25.68
N ARG A 256 -9.68 -2.10 -26.77
CA ARG A 256 -10.97 -1.41 -27.02
C ARG A 256 -12.03 -1.61 -25.93
N PHE A 257 -11.85 -2.54 -25.00
CA PHE A 257 -12.74 -2.77 -23.87
C PHE A 257 -12.19 -2.23 -22.53
N HIS A 258 -11.11 -1.44 -22.55
CA HIS A 258 -10.42 -0.98 -21.32
C HIS A 258 -11.28 -0.10 -20.40
N ASP A 259 -12.33 0.54 -20.90
CA ASP A 259 -13.25 1.35 -20.07
C ASP A 259 -13.83 0.59 -18.87
N VAL A 260 -13.88 -0.75 -18.94
CA VAL A 260 -14.24 -1.61 -17.80
C VAL A 260 -13.36 -1.36 -16.56
N PHE A 261 -12.11 -0.96 -16.73
CA PHE A 261 -11.20 -0.64 -15.63
C PHE A 261 -11.64 0.65 -14.91
N HIS A 262 -12.05 1.69 -15.66
CA HIS A 262 -12.60 2.91 -15.10
C HIS A 262 -13.91 2.66 -14.35
N PHE A 263 -14.76 1.77 -14.87
CA PHE A 263 -15.98 1.36 -14.16
C PHE A 263 -15.67 0.60 -12.87
N SER A 264 -14.60 -0.21 -12.89
CA SER A 264 -14.11 -0.91 -11.70
C SER A 264 -13.60 0.08 -10.65
N HIS A 265 -12.79 1.07 -11.03
CA HIS A 265 -12.34 2.13 -10.12
C HIS A 265 -13.52 2.90 -9.53
N ALA A 266 -14.49 3.31 -10.37
CA ALA A 266 -15.69 4.02 -9.92
C ALA A 266 -16.51 3.21 -8.90
N ALA A 267 -16.73 1.91 -9.17
CA ALA A 267 -17.52 1.05 -8.30
C ALA A 267 -16.78 0.68 -7.00
N ILE A 268 -15.49 0.36 -7.09
CA ILE A 268 -14.73 -0.27 -6.02
C ILE A 268 -13.96 0.76 -5.20
N LEU A 269 -13.29 1.71 -5.84
CA LEU A 269 -12.48 2.74 -5.19
C LEU A 269 -13.30 4.00 -4.89
N HIS A 270 -14.48 4.16 -5.52
CA HIS A 270 -15.30 5.39 -5.49
C HIS A 270 -14.60 6.58 -6.14
N TRP A 271 -13.61 6.29 -6.99
CA TRP A 271 -12.80 7.25 -7.71
C TRP A 271 -12.67 6.81 -9.16
N SER A 272 -13.00 7.70 -10.09
CA SER A 272 -12.68 7.54 -11.52
C SER A 272 -12.94 8.88 -12.21
N PRO A 273 -11.93 9.77 -12.31
CA PRO A 273 -12.05 11.01 -13.07
C PRO A 273 -12.42 10.76 -14.55
N THR A 274 -11.95 9.67 -15.17
CA THR A 274 -12.35 9.27 -16.53
C THR A 274 -13.84 8.98 -16.58
N PHE A 275 -14.37 8.16 -15.68
CA PHE A 275 -15.79 7.83 -15.68
C PHE A 275 -16.65 9.06 -15.36
N ARG A 276 -16.27 9.89 -14.38
CA ARG A 276 -16.93 11.18 -14.09
C ARG A 276 -17.01 12.06 -15.33
N ALA A 277 -15.92 12.18 -16.10
CA ALA A 277 -15.87 12.95 -17.33
C ALA A 277 -16.75 12.36 -18.45
N LEU A 278 -16.81 11.02 -18.54
CA LEU A 278 -17.64 10.29 -19.48
C LEU A 278 -19.13 10.57 -19.23
N ILE A 279 -19.57 10.49 -17.97
CA ILE A 279 -20.97 10.68 -17.59
C ILE A 279 -21.37 12.13 -17.31
N LYS A 280 -20.41 13.06 -17.34
CA LYS A 280 -20.59 14.49 -17.02
C LYS A 280 -20.90 14.79 -15.54
N HIS A 281 -20.44 13.94 -14.61
CA HIS A 281 -20.61 14.09 -13.15
C HIS A 281 -19.31 14.56 -12.46
N LYS A 282 -18.61 15.53 -13.05
CA LYS A 282 -17.49 16.18 -12.35
C LYS A 282 -18.02 17.10 -11.26
N ARG A 283 -17.30 17.21 -10.13
CA ARG A 283 -17.70 17.98 -8.94
C ARG A 283 -17.46 19.49 -9.11
N LYS A 284 -18.11 20.08 -10.11
CA LYS A 284 -17.95 21.49 -10.53
C LYS A 284 -18.42 22.52 -9.50
N SER A 285 -19.31 22.14 -8.59
CA SER A 285 -19.72 22.99 -7.46
C SER A 285 -18.54 23.35 -6.54
N ARG A 286 -17.46 22.57 -6.57
CA ARG A 286 -16.18 22.81 -5.87
C ARG A 286 -15.05 22.90 -6.90
N PRO A 287 -14.72 24.11 -7.40
CA PRO A 287 -13.70 24.29 -8.43
C PRO A 287 -12.32 23.70 -8.05
N ASP A 288 -11.97 23.76 -6.77
CA ASP A 288 -10.75 23.17 -6.22
C ASP A 288 -10.71 21.64 -6.36
N VAL A 289 -11.85 20.98 -6.18
CA VAL A 289 -11.99 19.53 -6.33
C VAL A 289 -12.06 19.14 -7.81
N ASP A 290 -12.83 19.86 -8.63
CA ASP A 290 -12.88 19.60 -10.08
C ASP A 290 -11.48 19.67 -10.69
N GLU A 291 -10.75 20.77 -10.44
CA GLU A 291 -9.42 20.99 -10.99
C GLU A 291 -8.41 19.92 -10.53
N ALA A 292 -8.39 19.63 -9.23
CA ALA A 292 -7.38 18.75 -8.65
C ALA A 292 -7.68 17.25 -8.83
N GLN A 293 -8.96 16.84 -8.79
CA GLN A 293 -9.36 15.43 -8.66
C GLN A 293 -10.16 14.88 -9.85
N ASP A 294 -10.89 15.72 -10.60
CA ASP A 294 -11.81 15.24 -11.66
C ASP A 294 -11.40 15.63 -13.08
N SER A 295 -10.41 16.52 -13.21
CA SER A 295 -10.03 17.14 -14.49
C SER A 295 -8.69 16.62 -15.04
N GLY A 296 -8.13 17.32 -16.03
CA GLY A 296 -7.21 16.76 -17.02
C GLY A 296 -6.09 15.88 -16.45
N ARG A 297 -5.38 16.35 -15.41
CA ARG A 297 -4.26 15.58 -14.83
C ARG A 297 -4.72 14.29 -14.15
N ALA A 298 -5.83 14.33 -13.42
CA ALA A 298 -6.40 13.14 -12.77
C ALA A 298 -6.87 12.11 -13.81
N ILE A 299 -7.53 12.56 -14.88
CA ILE A 299 -7.93 11.70 -16.02
C ILE A 299 -6.69 11.04 -16.65
N VAL A 300 -5.67 11.82 -16.99
CA VAL A 300 -4.44 11.30 -17.61
C VAL A 300 -3.74 10.28 -16.70
N ILE A 301 -3.75 10.47 -15.38
CA ILE A 301 -3.19 9.51 -14.43
C ILE A 301 -4.00 8.21 -14.40
N GLU A 302 -5.33 8.28 -14.37
CA GLU A 302 -6.18 7.08 -14.39
C GLU A 302 -6.01 6.27 -15.70
N GLU A 303 -6.00 6.96 -16.84
CA GLU A 303 -5.74 6.38 -18.16
C GLU A 303 -4.36 5.73 -18.23
N GLY A 304 -3.32 6.46 -17.82
CA GLY A 304 -1.94 5.98 -17.79
C GLY A 304 -1.75 4.78 -16.88
N LEU A 305 -2.41 4.78 -15.71
CA LEU A 305 -2.41 3.65 -14.79
C LEU A 305 -3.09 2.42 -15.41
N SER A 306 -4.24 2.61 -16.05
CA SER A 306 -4.97 1.52 -16.72
C SER A 306 -4.14 0.91 -17.87
N ALA A 307 -3.46 1.76 -18.65
CA ALA A 307 -2.55 1.33 -19.70
C ALA A 307 -1.32 0.57 -19.16
N TYR A 308 -0.70 1.07 -18.08
CA TYR A 308 0.43 0.40 -17.43
C TYR A 308 0.03 -1.00 -16.93
N ILE A 309 -1.06 -1.10 -16.16
CA ILE A 309 -1.55 -2.37 -15.63
C ILE A 309 -1.90 -3.32 -16.77
N PHE A 310 -2.49 -2.82 -17.86
CA PHE A 310 -2.79 -3.62 -19.04
C PHE A 310 -1.55 -4.21 -19.70
N SER A 311 -0.46 -3.45 -19.78
CA SER A 311 0.82 -3.96 -20.25
C SER A 311 1.31 -5.13 -19.39
N CYS A 312 1.29 -4.98 -18.06
CA CYS A 312 1.63 -6.08 -17.13
C CYS A 312 0.67 -7.26 -17.26
N ALA A 313 -0.62 -6.99 -17.40
CA ALA A 313 -1.65 -8.02 -17.46
C ALA A 313 -1.47 -8.94 -18.68
N LYS A 314 -1.02 -8.41 -19.82
CA LYS A 314 -0.73 -9.23 -21.02
C LYS A 314 0.31 -10.33 -20.74
N GLU A 315 1.33 -10.03 -19.96
CA GLU A 315 2.38 -10.99 -19.58
C GLU A 315 1.88 -12.00 -18.53
N LEU A 316 0.81 -11.66 -17.81
CA LEU A 316 0.22 -12.43 -16.72
C LEU A 316 -1.11 -13.10 -17.12
N ASN A 317 -1.34 -13.34 -18.41
CA ASN A 317 -2.56 -13.91 -18.98
C ASN A 317 -3.84 -13.21 -18.46
N PHE A 318 -3.82 -11.88 -18.43
CA PHE A 318 -4.87 -11.02 -17.90
C PHE A 318 -5.33 -11.40 -16.49
N PHE A 319 -4.41 -11.85 -15.64
CA PHE A 319 -4.67 -12.30 -14.26
C PHE A 319 -5.69 -13.46 -14.18
N GLU A 320 -5.79 -14.28 -15.21
CA GLU A 320 -6.61 -15.49 -15.17
C GLU A 320 -6.11 -16.43 -14.06
N GLU A 321 -7.05 -16.94 -13.25
CA GLU A 321 -6.81 -17.81 -12.08
C GLU A 321 -5.93 -17.22 -10.95
N GLN A 322 -5.56 -15.94 -11.03
CA GLN A 322 -4.83 -15.27 -9.97
C GLN A 322 -5.78 -14.70 -8.92
N SER A 323 -5.50 -14.97 -7.65
CA SER A 323 -6.22 -14.40 -6.50
C SER A 323 -5.50 -13.21 -5.88
N THR A 324 -4.28 -12.91 -6.33
CA THR A 324 -3.45 -11.83 -5.79
C THR A 324 -2.67 -11.10 -6.88
N ILE A 325 -2.40 -9.81 -6.68
CA ILE A 325 -1.53 -8.97 -7.50
C ILE A 325 -0.17 -8.82 -6.81
N SER A 326 0.90 -8.81 -7.61
CA SER A 326 2.26 -8.60 -7.09
C SER A 326 2.38 -7.26 -6.36
N PHE A 327 3.21 -7.24 -5.33
CA PHE A 327 3.38 -6.03 -4.53
C PHE A 327 4.00 -4.89 -5.34
N ASP A 328 4.88 -5.18 -6.31
CA ASP A 328 5.49 -4.17 -7.19
C ASP A 328 4.47 -3.42 -8.05
N ILE A 329 3.46 -4.13 -8.58
CA ILE A 329 2.36 -3.49 -9.32
C ILE A 329 1.60 -2.56 -8.39
N LEU A 330 1.28 -3.01 -7.16
CA LEU A 330 0.55 -2.21 -6.19
C LEU A 330 1.35 -1.01 -5.66
N LYS A 331 2.66 -1.14 -5.45
CA LYS A 331 3.55 -0.01 -5.14
C LYS A 331 3.53 1.02 -6.27
N THR A 332 3.62 0.55 -7.51
CA THR A 332 3.55 1.43 -8.69
C THR A 332 2.21 2.16 -8.76
N VAL A 333 1.09 1.46 -8.53
CA VAL A 333 -0.25 2.07 -8.41
C VAL A 333 -0.24 3.18 -7.36
N SER A 334 0.27 2.91 -6.15
CA SER A 334 0.35 3.90 -5.07
C SER A 334 1.16 5.14 -5.46
N HIS A 335 2.24 4.98 -6.23
CA HIS A 335 3.03 6.11 -6.72
C HIS A 335 2.29 6.94 -7.78
N PHE A 336 1.56 6.29 -8.68
CA PHE A 336 0.77 6.99 -9.72
C PHE A 336 -0.31 7.88 -9.10
N VAL A 337 -0.95 7.42 -8.03
CA VAL A 337 -2.08 8.12 -7.41
C VAL A 337 -1.71 9.05 -6.26
N ARG A 338 -0.41 9.21 -5.96
CA ARG A 338 0.07 10.12 -4.91
C ARG A 338 -0.38 11.56 -5.19
N GLY A 339 -1.00 12.19 -4.19
CA GLY A 339 -1.57 13.53 -4.26
C GLY A 339 -3.03 13.59 -4.74
N TYR A 340 -3.65 12.44 -5.02
CA TYR A 340 -5.07 12.34 -5.34
C TYR A 340 -5.83 11.71 -4.18
N GLU A 341 -7.13 12.00 -4.08
CA GLU A 341 -7.98 11.51 -2.98
C GLU A 341 -7.98 9.98 -2.87
N VAL A 342 -7.86 9.28 -4.00
CA VAL A 342 -7.80 7.81 -4.07
C VAL A 342 -6.55 7.21 -3.43
N GLU A 343 -5.52 8.02 -3.11
CA GLU A 343 -4.37 7.57 -2.33
C GLU A 343 -4.78 7.09 -0.92
N GLN A 344 -5.93 7.55 -0.42
CA GLN A 344 -6.50 7.11 0.85
C GLN A 344 -7.07 5.67 0.79
N CYS A 345 -7.23 5.11 -0.41
CA CYS A 345 -7.71 3.74 -0.57
C CYS A 345 -6.61 2.74 -0.20
N PRO A 346 -6.90 1.76 0.68
CA PRO A 346 -5.93 0.72 1.02
C PRO A 346 -5.61 -0.18 -0.17
N LEU A 347 -4.40 -0.73 -0.21
CA LEU A 347 -3.88 -1.51 -1.35
C LEU A 347 -4.74 -2.76 -1.65
N TYR A 348 -5.35 -3.39 -0.66
CA TYR A 348 -6.25 -4.53 -0.91
C TYR A 348 -7.46 -4.13 -1.78
N LEU A 349 -7.89 -2.87 -1.69
CA LEU A 349 -9.04 -2.38 -2.46
C LEU A 349 -8.65 -2.13 -3.93
N TRP A 350 -7.42 -1.66 -4.16
CA TRP A 350 -6.82 -1.61 -5.49
C TRP A 350 -6.65 -3.00 -6.10
N GLU A 351 -6.15 -3.97 -5.33
CA GLU A 351 -6.07 -5.36 -5.77
C GLU A 351 -7.45 -5.91 -6.16
N LYS A 352 -8.47 -5.66 -5.34
CA LYS A 352 -9.86 -6.03 -5.65
C LYS A 352 -10.34 -5.37 -6.95
N ALA A 353 -10.09 -4.07 -7.12
CA ALA A 353 -10.50 -3.33 -8.32
C ALA A 353 -9.84 -3.86 -9.59
N ILE A 354 -8.54 -4.18 -9.53
CA ILE A 354 -7.80 -4.77 -10.64
C ILE A 354 -8.35 -6.16 -10.95
N LEU A 355 -8.39 -7.08 -9.97
CA LEU A 355 -8.78 -8.47 -10.21
C LEU A 355 -10.22 -8.59 -10.73
N GLN A 356 -11.19 -7.89 -10.13
CA GLN A 356 -12.58 -7.93 -10.61
C GLN A 356 -12.74 -7.24 -11.97
N GLY A 357 -12.03 -6.12 -12.19
CA GLY A 357 -12.02 -5.44 -13.49
C GLY A 357 -11.50 -6.35 -14.61
N TYR A 358 -10.41 -7.08 -14.38
CA TYR A 358 -9.87 -8.04 -15.33
C TYR A 358 -10.74 -9.28 -15.50
N GLU A 359 -11.43 -9.75 -14.46
CA GLU A 359 -12.42 -10.82 -14.60
C GLU A 359 -13.54 -10.43 -15.57
N VAL A 360 -14.10 -9.22 -15.43
CA VAL A 360 -15.12 -8.70 -16.33
C VAL A 360 -14.56 -8.44 -17.71
N PHE A 361 -13.35 -7.87 -17.82
CA PHE A 361 -12.65 -7.67 -19.09
C PHE A 361 -12.52 -8.98 -19.88
N ARG A 362 -12.06 -10.08 -19.25
CA ARG A 362 -11.93 -11.38 -19.91
C ARG A 362 -13.28 -11.87 -20.45
N LYS A 363 -14.36 -11.68 -19.70
CA LYS A 363 -15.72 -12.05 -20.13
C LYS A 363 -16.25 -11.17 -21.27
N ILE A 364 -16.02 -9.86 -21.23
CA ILE A 364 -16.38 -8.93 -22.32
C ILE A 364 -15.61 -9.28 -23.58
N LYS A 365 -14.29 -9.45 -23.47
CA LYS A 365 -13.39 -9.82 -24.58
C LYS A 365 -13.80 -11.14 -25.22
N LYS A 366 -14.14 -12.16 -24.42
CA LYS A 366 -14.60 -13.47 -24.94
C LYS A 366 -15.91 -13.40 -25.73
N ASN A 367 -16.80 -12.48 -25.36
CA ASN A 367 -18.14 -12.37 -25.95
C ASN A 367 -18.31 -11.17 -26.89
N ASN A 368 -17.24 -10.42 -27.18
CA ASN A 368 -17.26 -9.17 -27.96
C ASN A 368 -18.30 -8.15 -27.47
N GLY A 369 -18.52 -8.12 -26.15
CA GLY A 369 -19.54 -7.29 -25.53
C GLY A 369 -20.21 -7.96 -24.33
N GLY A 370 -21.17 -7.24 -23.77
CA GLY A 370 -21.90 -7.64 -22.57
C GLY A 370 -22.39 -6.44 -21.77
N LEU A 371 -23.00 -6.74 -20.64
CA LEU A 371 -23.43 -5.74 -19.67
C LEU A 371 -22.48 -5.77 -18.46
N VAL A 372 -21.84 -4.64 -18.18
CA VAL A 372 -21.02 -4.43 -17.00
C VAL A 372 -21.91 -3.85 -15.90
N VAL A 373 -22.04 -4.57 -14.79
CA VAL A 373 -22.91 -4.21 -13.66
C VAL A 373 -22.03 -3.79 -12.48
N CYS A 374 -22.18 -2.54 -12.06
CA CYS A 374 -21.41 -1.93 -10.99
C CYS A 374 -22.29 -1.61 -9.78
N ASP A 375 -21.83 -1.98 -8.59
CA ASP A 375 -22.47 -1.69 -7.31
C ASP A 375 -21.47 -1.02 -6.37
N LYS A 376 -21.60 0.31 -6.23
CA LYS A 376 -20.73 1.16 -5.42
C LYS A 376 -20.89 0.85 -3.93
N VAL A 377 -22.11 0.49 -3.51
CA VAL A 377 -22.40 0.17 -2.10
C VAL A 377 -21.68 -1.10 -1.69
N LYS A 378 -21.68 -2.12 -2.54
CA LYS A 378 -20.96 -3.38 -2.31
C LYS A 378 -19.47 -3.31 -2.67
N ARG A 379 -19.05 -2.25 -3.37
CA ARG A 379 -17.73 -2.13 -4.01
C ARG A 379 -17.45 -3.34 -4.90
N GLU A 380 -18.33 -3.58 -5.86
CA GLU A 380 -18.29 -4.74 -6.76
C GLU A 380 -18.55 -4.36 -8.22
N ILE A 381 -17.91 -5.10 -9.12
CA ILE A 381 -18.17 -5.08 -10.56
C ILE A 381 -18.38 -6.51 -11.06
N SER A 382 -19.34 -6.72 -11.95
CA SER A 382 -19.65 -8.04 -12.50
C SER A 382 -20.09 -7.97 -13.97
N TYR A 383 -20.01 -9.12 -14.64
CA TYR A 383 -20.42 -9.30 -16.03
C TYR A 383 -21.79 -9.99 -16.10
N ARG A 384 -22.65 -9.52 -16.99
CA ARG A 384 -23.87 -10.21 -17.43
C ARG A 384 -23.89 -10.29 -18.96
N ALA A 385 -24.22 -11.45 -19.51
CA ALA A 385 -24.38 -11.61 -20.96
C ALA A 385 -25.60 -10.81 -21.45
N LEU A 386 -25.50 -10.23 -22.65
CA LEU A 386 -26.65 -9.66 -23.34
C LEU A 386 -27.50 -10.84 -23.86
N LEU A 387 -28.79 -10.85 -23.52
CA LEU A 387 -29.76 -11.86 -23.93
C LEU A 387 -30.06 -11.79 -25.43
#